data_AF-A0A8T7D607-F1
#
_entry.id   AF-A0A8T7D607-F1
#
_cell.length_a   1.000
_cell.length_b   1.000
_cell.length_c   1.000
_cell.angle_alpha   90.00
_cell.angle_beta   90.00
_cell.angle_gamma   90.00
#
_symmetry.space_group_name_H-M   'P 1'
#
loop_
_entity.id
_entity.type
_entity.pdbx_description
1 polymer ?
#
loop_
_entity_poly.entity_id
_entity_poly.type
_entity_poly.pdbx_seq_one_letter_code
_entity_poly.pdbx_strand_id
1 'polypeptide(L)'
;MQLKSLEYTEFEGKPEAWILEGFTPGKINLLVGKNASGKSRILSVIHDMARGIVGKRTFFDGNFIFVFDENGQEIKYELKVKNNEIILECFTVGNKIKLERGAGGEGEIYAIKEGKTVEFQTPVNQHAVLARRD
;
A
#
# COMPACT_ATOMS: atom_id res chain seq x y z
N MET A 1 5.44 12.18 -9.12
CA MET A 1 4.68 10.94 -8.85
C MET A 1 3.32 10.87 -9.56
N GLN A 2 3.05 9.80 -10.32
CA GLN A 2 1.77 9.45 -10.96
C GLN A 2 1.40 8.01 -10.58
N LEU A 3 0.14 7.75 -10.20
CA LEU A 3 -0.34 6.37 -9.99
C LEU A 3 -0.40 5.64 -11.34
N LYS A 4 0.28 4.50 -11.44
CA LYS A 4 0.43 3.71 -12.67
C LYS A 4 -0.45 2.45 -12.63
N SER A 5 -0.50 1.78 -11.48
CA SER A 5 -1.46 0.71 -11.22
C SER A 5 -1.88 0.64 -9.75
N LEU A 6 -3.07 0.09 -9.54
CA LEU A 6 -3.65 -0.24 -8.25
C LEU A 6 -4.28 -1.63 -8.33
N GLU A 7 -3.91 -2.47 -7.38
CA GLU A 7 -4.62 -3.71 -7.08
C GLU A 7 -5.05 -3.70 -5.62
N TYR A 8 -6.25 -4.22 -5.37
CA TYR A 8 -6.79 -4.30 -4.02
C TYR A 8 -7.67 -5.54 -3.84
N THR A 9 -7.55 -6.19 -2.69
CA THR A 9 -8.44 -7.28 -2.28
C THR A 9 -8.96 -7.02 -0.88
N GLU A 10 -10.27 -6.93 -0.74
CA GLU A 10 -10.98 -6.93 0.54
C GLU A 10 -11.46 -8.33 0.86
N PHE A 11 -11.41 -8.73 2.14
CA PHE A 11 -11.88 -10.04 2.62
C PHE A 11 -11.30 -11.23 1.84
N GLU A 12 -9.99 -11.21 1.59
CA GLU A 12 -9.26 -12.25 0.85
C GLU A 12 -9.63 -13.66 1.36
N GLY A 13 -10.02 -14.54 0.43
CA GLY A 13 -10.41 -15.92 0.72
C GLY A 13 -11.82 -16.11 1.29
N LYS A 14 -12.64 -15.05 1.39
CA LYS A 14 -14.03 -15.14 1.85
C LYS A 14 -15.04 -15.02 0.70
N PRO A 15 -16.28 -15.56 0.83
CA PRO A 15 -17.32 -15.42 -0.18
C PRO A 15 -17.67 -13.95 -0.53
N GLU A 16 -17.52 -13.06 0.44
CA GLU A 16 -17.73 -11.62 0.29
C GLU A 16 -16.53 -10.84 -0.26
N ALA A 17 -15.49 -11.55 -0.74
CA ALA A 17 -14.29 -10.94 -1.28
C ALA A 17 -14.62 -9.93 -2.38
N TRP A 18 -13.97 -8.78 -2.33
CA TRP A 18 -14.03 -7.79 -3.39
C TRP A 18 -12.64 -7.50 -3.92
N ILE A 19 -12.49 -7.66 -5.22
CA ILE A 19 -11.19 -7.61 -5.89
C ILE A 19 -11.23 -6.48 -6.92
N LEU A 20 -10.22 -5.62 -6.85
CA LEU A 20 -9.85 -4.66 -7.86
C LEU A 20 -8.54 -5.11 -8.49
N GLU A 21 -8.60 -5.62 -9.71
CA GLU A 21 -7.44 -6.06 -10.48
C GLU A 21 -7.24 -5.16 -11.69
N GLY A 22 -5.97 -4.84 -12.01
CA GLY A 22 -5.61 -4.17 -13.26
C GLY A 22 -6.09 -2.72 -13.41
N PHE A 23 -6.35 -1.98 -12.32
CA PHE A 23 -6.72 -0.58 -12.44
C PHE A 23 -5.49 0.27 -12.79
N THR A 24 -5.41 0.73 -14.04
CA THR A 24 -4.31 1.55 -14.56
C THR A 24 -4.78 2.96 -14.92
N PRO A 25 -4.74 3.92 -13.98
CA PRO A 25 -5.22 5.27 -14.24
C PRO A 25 -4.26 6.06 -15.15
N GLY A 26 -4.82 6.85 -16.05
CA GLY A 26 -4.09 7.87 -16.80
C GLY A 26 -3.90 9.16 -16.00
N LYS A 27 -3.43 10.21 -16.67
CA LYS A 27 -3.26 11.55 -16.07
C LYS A 27 -4.60 12.19 -15.67
N ILE A 28 -5.64 11.97 -16.47
CA ILE A 28 -7.01 12.39 -16.22
C ILE A 28 -7.89 11.17 -16.46
N ASN A 29 -8.78 10.86 -15.51
CA ASN A 29 -9.60 9.65 -15.52
C ASN A 29 -11.07 10.01 -15.42
N LEU A 30 -11.90 9.39 -16.26
CA LEU A 30 -13.35 9.43 -16.15
C LEU A 30 -13.86 8.04 -15.79
N LEU A 31 -14.34 7.86 -14.55
CA LEU A 31 -14.91 6.60 -14.10
C LEU A 31 -16.40 6.53 -14.47
N VAL A 32 -16.74 5.70 -15.45
CA VAL A 32 -18.12 5.44 -15.89
C VAL A 32 -18.57 4.02 -15.55
N GLY A 33 -19.88 3.82 -15.43
CA GLY A 33 -20.46 2.49 -15.23
C GLY A 33 -21.86 2.56 -14.65
N LYS A 34 -22.68 1.52 -14.91
CA LYS A 34 -24.06 1.43 -14.42
C LYS A 34 -24.16 1.36 -12.89
N ASN A 35 -23.16 0.77 -12.22
CA ASN A 35 -23.15 0.61 -10.77
C ASN A 35 -22.45 1.78 -10.09
N ALA A 36 -23.18 2.52 -9.23
CA ALA A 36 -22.62 3.61 -8.42
C ALA A 36 -21.59 3.09 -7.40
N SER A 37 -21.84 1.93 -6.80
CA SER A 37 -21.04 1.34 -5.72
C SER A 37 -19.59 1.06 -6.11
N GLY A 38 -19.33 0.46 -7.28
CA GLY A 38 -17.96 0.14 -7.71
C GLY A 38 -17.08 1.38 -7.91
N LYS A 39 -17.64 2.45 -8.47
CA LYS A 39 -16.92 3.73 -8.68
C LYS A 39 -16.53 4.35 -7.34
N SER A 40 -17.49 4.44 -6.42
CA SER A 40 -17.23 4.96 -5.08
C SER A 40 -16.23 4.10 -4.33
N ARG A 41 -16.30 2.77 -4.44
CA ARG A 41 -15.38 1.85 -3.76
C ARG A 41 -13.93 2.01 -4.25
N ILE A 42 -13.71 2.16 -5.55
CA ILE A 42 -12.37 2.46 -6.09
C ILE A 42 -11.83 3.77 -5.51
N LEU A 43 -12.64 4.84 -5.49
CA LEU A 43 -12.24 6.12 -4.91
C LEU A 43 -11.97 6.01 -3.41
N SER A 44 -12.76 5.23 -2.68
CA SER A 44 -12.54 4.96 -1.26
C SER A 44 -11.22 4.23 -1.02
N VAL A 45 -10.87 3.22 -1.82
CA VAL A 45 -9.58 2.52 -1.70
C VAL A 45 -8.41 3.48 -1.88
N ILE A 46 -8.44 4.31 -2.93
CA ILE A 46 -7.40 5.31 -3.19
C ILE A 46 -7.31 6.33 -2.04
N HIS A 47 -8.46 6.84 -1.60
CA HIS A 47 -8.53 7.82 -0.53
C HIS A 47 -8.03 7.26 0.81
N ASP A 48 -8.45 6.06 1.17
CA ASP A 48 -8.17 5.44 2.46
C ASP A 48 -6.70 5.06 2.57
N MET A 49 -6.12 4.58 1.47
CA MET A 49 -4.68 4.39 1.38
C MET A 49 -3.90 5.69 1.55
N ALA A 50 -4.25 6.73 0.78
CA ALA A 50 -3.56 8.01 0.86
C ALA A 50 -3.60 8.56 2.30
N ARG A 51 -4.73 8.38 3.00
CA ARG A 51 -4.91 8.72 4.41
C ARG A 51 -4.07 7.85 5.35
N GLY A 52 -3.93 6.55 5.06
CA GLY A 52 -3.10 5.61 5.83
C GLY A 52 -1.62 5.96 5.77
N ILE A 53 -1.07 6.17 4.56
CA ILE A 53 0.35 6.53 4.35
C ILE A 53 0.72 7.84 5.06
N VAL A 54 -0.21 8.79 5.19
CA VAL A 54 0.04 10.07 5.89
C VAL A 54 -0.34 10.03 7.37
N GLY A 55 -0.70 8.87 7.93
CA GLY A 55 -0.99 8.67 9.35
C GLY A 55 -2.30 9.30 9.83
N LYS A 56 -3.26 9.53 8.92
CA LYS A 56 -4.54 10.18 9.23
C LYS A 56 -5.71 9.20 9.36
N ARG A 57 -5.49 7.88 9.23
CA ARG A 57 -6.54 6.87 9.39
C ARG A 57 -5.96 5.53 9.83
N THR A 58 -6.70 4.81 10.65
CA THR A 58 -6.45 3.42 11.07
C THR A 58 -6.84 2.41 9.97
N PHE A 59 -6.29 1.20 10.07
CA PHE A 59 -6.28 0.16 9.04
C PHE A 59 -7.67 -0.31 8.60
N PHE A 60 -7.70 -0.85 7.38
CA PHE A 60 -8.75 -1.74 6.89
C PHE A 60 -8.09 -3.04 6.50
N ASP A 61 -8.75 -4.15 6.85
CA ASP A 61 -8.35 -5.47 6.36
C ASP A 61 -8.35 -5.47 4.83
N GLY A 62 -7.29 -6.00 4.25
CA GLY A 62 -7.14 -6.08 2.81
C GLY A 62 -5.69 -6.15 2.37
N ASN A 63 -5.53 -6.53 1.10
CA ASN A 63 -4.26 -6.49 0.39
C ASN A 63 -4.27 -5.31 -0.57
N PHE A 64 -3.24 -4.48 -0.52
CA PHE A 64 -3.10 -3.25 -1.26
C PHE A 64 -1.78 -3.28 -2.02
N ILE A 65 -1.81 -3.09 -3.34
CA ILE A 65 -0.62 -2.94 -4.17
C ILE A 65 -0.77 -1.67 -4.99
N PHE A 66 0.14 -0.73 -4.77
CA PHE A 66 0.20 0.53 -5.51
C PHE A 66 1.53 0.61 -6.24
N VAL A 67 1.46 0.95 -7.52
CA VAL A 67 2.65 1.23 -8.35
C VAL A 67 2.55 2.65 -8.86
N PHE A 68 3.55 3.45 -8.57
CA PHE A 68 3.69 4.83 -9.03
C PHE A 68 4.86 4.96 -10.02
N ASP A 69 4.75 5.91 -10.93
CA ASP A 69 5.85 6.41 -11.73
C ASP A 69 6.31 7.77 -11.20
N GLU A 70 7.61 7.90 -10.97
CA GLU A 70 8.26 9.17 -10.66
C GLU A 70 9.41 9.40 -11.62
N ASN A 71 9.16 10.19 -12.67
CA ASN A 71 10.15 10.53 -13.69
C ASN A 71 10.76 9.28 -14.35
N GLY A 72 9.94 8.27 -14.65
CA GLY A 72 10.39 7.00 -15.23
C GLY A 72 10.94 5.99 -14.22
N GLN A 73 11.01 6.34 -12.93
CA GLN A 73 11.34 5.40 -11.87
C GLN A 73 10.07 4.82 -11.26
N GLU A 74 9.98 3.49 -11.26
CA GLU A 74 8.85 2.79 -10.65
C GLU A 74 9.02 2.74 -9.13
N ILE A 75 7.95 3.07 -8.41
CA ILE A 75 7.86 3.02 -6.96
C ILE A 75 6.69 2.12 -6.61
N LYS A 76 6.93 1.00 -5.94
CA LYS A 76 5.87 0.08 -5.52
C LYS A 76 5.75 0.09 -4.00
N TYR A 77 4.51 0.19 -3.53
CA TYR A 77 4.15 0.04 -2.13
C TYR A 77 3.08 -1.04 -1.99
N GLU A 78 3.35 -2.03 -1.16
CA GLU A 78 2.51 -3.17 -0.88
C GLU A 78 2.20 -3.24 0.62
N LEU A 79 0.93 -3.45 0.95
CA LEU A 79 0.46 -3.53 2.33
C LEU A 79 -0.61 -4.61 2.43
N LYS A 80 -0.39 -5.55 3.34
CA LYS A 80 -1.38 -6.58 3.67
C LYS A 80 -1.77 -6.46 5.13
N VAL A 81 -3.04 -6.22 5.38
CA VAL A 81 -3.64 -6.14 6.71
C VAL A 81 -4.63 -7.29 6.86
N LYS A 82 -4.54 -8.00 7.99
CA LYS A 82 -5.45 -9.07 8.35
C LYS A 82 -5.75 -8.97 9.84
N ASN A 83 -7.03 -8.99 10.22
CA ASN A 83 -7.46 -8.88 11.61
C ASN A 83 -6.89 -7.63 12.31
N ASN A 84 -6.84 -6.49 11.63
CA ASN A 84 -6.21 -5.24 12.09
C ASN A 84 -4.70 -5.32 12.36
N GLU A 85 -4.02 -6.38 11.90
CA GLU A 85 -2.57 -6.53 11.97
C GLU A 85 -1.97 -6.43 10.58
N ILE A 86 -0.94 -5.62 10.43
CA ILE A 86 -0.13 -5.59 9.21
C ILE A 86 0.71 -6.87 9.19
N ILE A 87 0.47 -7.74 8.21
CA ILE A 87 1.22 -8.99 8.02
C ILE A 87 2.28 -8.89 6.91
N LEU A 88 2.18 -7.84 6.09
CA LEU A 88 3.18 -7.47 5.08
C LEU A 88 3.15 -5.96 4.89
N GLU A 89 4.32 -5.33 4.85
CA GLU A 89 4.51 -3.96 4.37
C GLU A 89 5.81 -3.92 3.58
N CYS A 90 5.75 -3.57 2.31
CA CYS A 90 6.92 -3.56 1.43
C CYS A 90 6.94 -2.28 0.58
N PHE A 91 8.07 -1.59 0.57
CA PHE A 91 8.32 -0.40 -0.23
C PHE A 91 9.57 -0.60 -1.08
N THR A 92 9.41 -0.43 -2.40
CA THR A 92 10.46 -0.65 -3.39
C THR A 92 10.58 0.55 -4.32
N VAL A 93 11.81 0.85 -4.72
CA VAL A 93 12.14 1.91 -5.68
C VAL A 93 13.01 1.28 -6.76
N GLY A 94 12.47 1.16 -7.98
CA GLY A 94 12.98 0.26 -9.01
C GLY A 94 13.04 -1.17 -8.49
N ASN A 95 14.19 -1.83 -8.64
CA ASN A 95 14.40 -3.20 -8.17
C ASN A 95 14.98 -3.28 -6.74
N LYS A 96 14.98 -2.16 -5.98
CA LYS A 96 15.58 -2.12 -4.65
C LYS A 96 14.50 -2.04 -3.59
N ILE A 97 14.53 -3.00 -2.67
CA ILE A 97 13.74 -2.96 -1.44
C ILE A 97 14.32 -1.86 -0.54
N LYS A 98 13.42 -0.99 -0.07
CA LYS A 98 13.74 0.12 0.84
C LYS A 98 13.15 -0.07 2.22
N LEU A 99 12.04 -0.80 2.30
CA LEU A 99 11.44 -1.24 3.54
C LEU A 99 10.74 -2.57 3.25
N GLU A 100 10.93 -3.53 4.12
CA GLU A 100 10.17 -4.77 4.13
C GLU A 100 9.87 -5.15 5.57
N ARG A 101 8.63 -5.53 5.85
CA ARG A 101 8.15 -5.90 7.18
C ARG A 101 7.20 -7.06 7.07
N GLY A 102 7.40 -8.07 7.91
CA GLY A 102 6.54 -9.25 7.99
C GLY A 102 5.51 -9.18 9.12
N ALA A 103 4.92 -10.34 9.40
CA ALA A 103 4.10 -10.56 10.59
C ALA A 103 4.92 -10.37 11.87
N GLY A 104 4.28 -9.97 12.97
CA GLY A 104 4.96 -9.67 14.24
C GLY A 104 5.66 -8.30 14.29
N GLY A 105 5.68 -7.57 13.17
CA GLY A 105 6.18 -6.20 13.10
C GLY A 105 7.69 -6.06 12.93
N GLU A 106 8.40 -7.18 12.75
CA GLU A 106 9.82 -7.24 12.43
C GLU A 106 10.05 -6.99 10.94
N GLY A 107 11.14 -6.30 10.63
CA GLY A 107 11.47 -5.94 9.27
C GLY A 107 12.83 -5.29 9.11
N GLU A 108 13.12 -4.92 7.87
CA GLU A 108 14.36 -4.31 7.43
C GLU A 108 14.08 -3.00 6.68
N ILE A 109 14.89 -1.98 6.94
CA ILE A 109 14.80 -0.67 6.25
C ILE A 109 16.17 -0.22 5.78
N TYR A 110 16.24 0.36 4.58
CA TYR A 110 17.49 0.88 4.02
C TYR A 110 17.79 2.28 4.56
N ALA A 111 18.78 2.37 5.46
CA ALA A 111 19.25 3.63 6.04
C ALA A 111 20.15 4.38 5.03
N ILE A 112 19.59 5.40 4.37
CA ILE A 112 20.29 6.14 3.30
C ILE A 112 21.61 6.77 3.78
N LYS A 113 21.61 7.36 4.99
CA LYS A 113 22.79 8.02 5.57
C LYS A 113 23.94 7.05 5.86
N GLU A 114 23.59 5.82 6.24
CA GLU A 114 24.57 4.79 6.63
C GLU A 114 24.91 3.85 5.46
N GLY A 115 24.16 3.90 4.36
CA GLY A 115 24.39 3.08 3.18
C GLY A 115 24.16 1.58 3.41
N LYS A 116 23.39 1.21 4.45
CA LYS A 116 23.13 -0.19 4.82
C LYS A 116 21.67 -0.41 5.18
N THR A 117 21.27 -1.67 5.16
CA THR A 117 19.99 -2.12 5.70
C THR A 117 20.11 -2.30 7.21
N VAL A 118 19.08 -1.90 7.95
CA VAL A 118 19.00 -2.07 9.41
C VAL A 118 17.71 -2.78 9.76
N GLU A 119 17.81 -3.68 10.73
CA GLU A 119 16.66 -4.37 11.31
C GLU A 119 15.88 -3.42 12.21
N PHE A 120 14.57 -3.61 12.26
CA PHE A 120 13.68 -2.87 13.12
C PHE A 120 12.49 -3.70 13.55
N GLN A 121 11.83 -3.23 14.61
CA GLN A 121 10.51 -3.69 15.00
C GLN A 121 9.57 -2.49 15.16
N THR A 122 8.30 -2.67 14.83
CA THR A 122 7.22 -1.67 14.95
C THR A 122 5.95 -2.39 15.38
N PRO A 123 5.04 -1.75 16.16
CA PRO A 123 3.78 -2.39 16.53
C PRO A 123 3.05 -3.00 15.34
N VAL A 124 2.40 -4.14 15.54
CA VAL A 124 1.70 -4.88 14.48
C VAL A 124 0.59 -4.06 13.81
N ASN A 125 0.05 -3.09 14.54
CA ASN A 125 -0.97 -2.13 14.16
C ASN A 125 -0.38 -0.72 13.89
N GLN A 126 0.86 -0.61 13.41
CA GLN A 126 1.43 0.66 13.00
C GLN A 126 2.25 0.48 11.72
N HIS A 127 2.05 1.37 10.76
CA HIS A 127 2.86 1.45 9.54
C HIS A 127 4.32 1.71 9.89
N ALA A 128 5.21 0.88 9.36
CA ALA A 128 6.65 1.11 9.48
C ALA A 128 7.06 2.37 8.72
N VAL A 129 6.42 2.71 7.59
CA VAL A 129 6.71 3.96 6.85
C VAL A 129 6.42 5.23 7.67
N LEU A 130 5.49 5.15 8.63
CA LEU A 130 5.20 6.24 9.56
C LEU A 130 6.13 6.25 10.76
N ALA A 131 6.42 5.07 11.32
CA ALA A 131 7.28 4.93 12.49
C ALA A 131 8.76 5.25 12.21
N ARG A 132 9.18 5.14 10.94
CA ARG A 132 10.58 5.26 10.49
C ARG A 132 10.79 6.39 9.49
N ARG A 133 9.95 7.42 9.55
CA ARG A 133 10.02 8.59 8.65
C ARG A 133 11.23 9.49 8.92
N ASP A 134 11.69 9.53 10.17
CA ASP A 134 12.78 10.37 10.67
C ASP A 134 14.07 9.56 10.89
#